data_AF-A0A7V4UBY1-F1
#
_entry.id   AF-A0A7V4UBY1-F1
#
_cell.length_a   1.000
_cell.length_b   1.000
_cell.length_c   1.000
_cell.angle_alpha   90.00
_cell.angle_beta   90.00
_cell.angle_gamma   90.00
#
_symmetry.space_group_name_H-M   'P 1'
#
loop_
_entity.id
_entity.type
_entity.pdbx_description
1 polymer ?
#
loop_
_entity_poly.entity_id
_entity_poly.type
_entity_poly.pdbx_seq_one_letter_code
_entity_poly.pdbx_strand_id
1 'polypeptide(L)'
;MMIKTKWIAPAGVGALAVGVGAWAVSAFLAAPAEAPPAVPEDFRKENIVALAKEDPGKVWEKVREASDRIDLTEAQKEQIRDNAREVFEAEMQARMDEYFQAPPEQKEQVLDKHIDEFERRRQEWEKRRQEEEAQAAADPAKAQEREKRREQWRERMRNMSQAERKERSESRDPNQRAQRMAYFTAMRARMEARGMQPPERGPWRRG
;
A
#
# COMPACT_ATOMS: atom_id res chain seq x y z
N MET A 1 28.34 -36.58 36.01
CA MET A 1 27.72 -35.50 36.80
C MET A 1 26.33 -35.24 36.25
N MET A 2 25.29 -35.66 36.97
CA MET A 2 23.88 -35.53 36.57
C MET A 2 23.28 -34.26 37.20
N ILE A 3 22.78 -33.35 36.37
CA ILE A 3 22.11 -32.12 36.82
C ILE A 3 20.63 -32.45 37.03
N LYS A 4 20.18 -32.41 38.30
CA LYS A 4 18.78 -32.64 38.70
C LYS A 4 17.96 -31.36 38.51
N THR A 5 17.06 -31.35 37.53
CA THR A 5 16.10 -30.27 37.30
C THR A 5 14.87 -30.47 38.20
N LYS A 6 14.66 -29.58 39.18
CA LYS A 6 13.48 -29.55 40.04
C LYS A 6 12.36 -28.77 39.33
N TRP A 7 11.21 -29.41 39.17
CA TRP A 7 9.98 -28.79 38.69
C TRP A 7 9.33 -27.99 39.82
N ILE A 8 9.05 -26.71 39.57
CA ILE A 8 8.27 -25.83 40.45
C ILE A 8 6.91 -25.64 39.78
N ALA A 9 5.86 -26.13 40.42
CA ALA A 9 4.48 -25.88 40.05
C ALA A 9 4.03 -24.51 40.60
N PRO A 10 3.41 -23.63 39.79
CA PRO A 10 2.65 -22.51 40.33
C PRO A 10 1.16 -22.87 40.41
N ALA A 11 0.69 -23.03 41.65
CA ALA A 11 -0.72 -22.88 42.01
C ALA A 11 -1.01 -21.38 42.13
N GLY A 12 -1.95 -20.87 41.33
CA GLY A 12 -2.33 -19.46 41.36
C GLY A 12 -3.47 -19.15 40.40
N VAL A 13 -4.66 -19.71 40.67
CA VAL A 13 -5.91 -19.31 40.02
C VAL A 13 -6.75 -18.61 41.08
N GLY A 14 -6.84 -17.27 40.97
CA GLY A 14 -7.64 -16.46 41.88
C GLY A 14 -7.90 -15.07 41.32
N ALA A 15 -9.17 -14.83 40.97
CA ALA A 15 -9.84 -13.52 40.87
C ALA A 15 -9.50 -12.59 39.69
N LEU A 16 -10.12 -12.81 38.53
CA LEU A 16 -10.39 -11.79 37.49
C LEU A 16 -11.72 -12.11 36.79
N ALA A 17 -12.87 -11.73 37.35
CA ALA A 17 -14.18 -12.04 36.75
C ALA A 17 -15.27 -10.97 36.86
N VAL A 18 -14.93 -9.69 37.14
CA VAL A 18 -15.97 -8.63 37.26
C VAL A 18 -15.76 -7.43 36.32
N GLY A 19 -14.66 -7.35 35.57
CA GLY A 19 -14.39 -6.24 34.64
C GLY A 19 -14.96 -6.36 33.22
N VAL A 20 -15.47 -7.54 32.82
CA VAL A 20 -15.80 -7.83 31.40
C VAL A 20 -17.25 -7.47 31.04
N GLY A 21 -18.15 -7.31 32.02
CA GLY A 21 -19.58 -7.11 31.75
C GLY A 21 -19.95 -5.76 31.14
N ALA A 22 -19.20 -4.69 31.43
CA ALA A 22 -19.56 -3.33 30.99
C ALA A 22 -19.29 -3.06 29.50
N TRP A 23 -18.31 -3.73 28.89
CA TRP A 23 -18.04 -3.60 27.46
C TRP A 23 -18.99 -4.43 26.58
N ALA A 24 -19.54 -5.52 27.11
CA ALA A 24 -20.48 -6.36 26.37
C ALA A 24 -21.85 -5.69 26.17
N VAL A 25 -22.32 -4.89 27.14
CA VAL A 25 -23.63 -4.21 27.06
C VAL A 25 -23.59 -3.00 26.12
N SER A 26 -22.48 -2.26 26.05
CA SER A 26 -22.34 -1.15 25.11
C SER A 26 -22.26 -1.62 23.65
N ALA A 27 -21.65 -2.77 23.38
CA ALA A 27 -21.62 -3.38 22.05
C ALA A 27 -22.99 -3.93 21.60
N PHE A 28 -23.87 -4.30 22.54
CA PHE A 28 -25.21 -4.85 22.23
C PHE A 28 -26.30 -3.77 22.07
N LEU A 29 -26.09 -2.56 22.64
CA LEU A 29 -27.02 -1.42 22.51
C LEU A 29 -26.67 -0.49 21.34
N ALA A 30 -25.47 -0.59 20.77
CA ALA A 30 -25.20 0.00 19.48
C ALA A 30 -26.07 -0.73 18.45
N ALA A 31 -27.03 -0.02 17.84
CA ALA A 31 -27.75 -0.54 16.68
C ALA A 31 -26.72 -1.16 15.71
N PRO A 32 -26.95 -2.38 15.20
CA PRO A 32 -25.98 -3.05 14.34
C PRO A 32 -25.63 -2.07 13.22
N ALA A 33 -24.40 -1.57 13.23
CA ALA A 33 -23.89 -0.83 12.09
C ALA A 33 -24.11 -1.75 10.90
N GLU A 34 -24.90 -1.29 9.91
CA GLU A 34 -25.17 -2.08 8.72
C GLU A 34 -23.84 -2.62 8.22
N ALA A 35 -23.72 -3.95 8.17
CA ALA A 35 -22.46 -4.59 7.82
C ALA A 35 -22.00 -3.98 6.49
N PRO A 36 -20.75 -3.51 6.38
CA PRO A 36 -20.29 -2.85 5.17
C PRO A 36 -20.58 -3.77 3.98
N PRO A 37 -21.13 -3.23 2.89
CA PRO A 37 -21.55 -4.05 1.77
C PRO A 37 -20.37 -4.87 1.27
N ALA A 38 -20.55 -6.20 1.24
CA ALA A 38 -19.46 -7.12 0.96
C ALA A 38 -18.75 -6.74 -0.34
N VAL A 39 -17.42 -6.60 -0.28
CA VAL A 39 -16.60 -6.37 -1.47
C VAL A 39 -16.76 -7.57 -2.40
N PRO A 40 -16.95 -7.38 -3.72
CA PRO A 40 -17.06 -8.50 -4.66
C PRO A 40 -15.87 -9.45 -4.51
N GLU A 41 -16.09 -10.75 -4.70
CA GLU A 41 -15.07 -11.76 -4.39
C GLU A 41 -13.75 -11.48 -5.11
N ASP A 42 -13.80 -11.02 -6.35
CA ASP A 42 -12.63 -10.67 -7.17
C ASP A 42 -11.70 -9.60 -6.57
N PHE A 43 -12.21 -8.78 -5.64
CA PHE A 43 -11.45 -7.71 -4.98
C PHE A 43 -11.23 -7.95 -3.48
N ARG A 44 -11.51 -9.16 -3.00
CA ARG A 44 -11.05 -9.58 -1.67
C ARG A 44 -9.52 -9.59 -1.63
N LYS A 45 -8.98 -9.33 -0.45
CA LYS A 45 -7.53 -9.21 -0.24
C LYS A 45 -6.77 -10.45 -0.72
N GLU A 46 -7.31 -11.63 -0.49
CA GLU A 46 -6.71 -12.90 -0.89
C GLU A 46 -6.57 -13.01 -2.41
N ASN A 47 -7.59 -12.56 -3.15
CA ASN A 47 -7.60 -12.56 -4.61
C ASN A 47 -6.70 -11.47 -5.18
N ILE A 48 -6.61 -10.31 -4.54
CA ILE A 48 -5.64 -9.27 -4.90
C ILE A 48 -4.21 -9.76 -4.65
N VAL A 49 -3.94 -10.46 -3.55
CA VAL A 49 -2.63 -11.07 -3.25
C VAL A 49 -2.29 -12.15 -4.28
N ALA A 50 -3.24 -13.02 -4.63
CA ALA A 50 -3.04 -14.04 -5.65
C ALA A 50 -2.72 -13.39 -7.01
N LEU A 51 -3.47 -12.36 -7.39
CA LEU A 51 -3.22 -11.60 -8.61
C LEU A 51 -1.86 -10.88 -8.59
N ALA A 52 -1.46 -10.30 -7.46
CA ALA A 52 -0.18 -9.63 -7.31
C ALA A 52 1.01 -10.58 -7.49
N LYS A 53 0.87 -11.86 -7.11
CA LYS A 53 1.89 -12.90 -7.31
C LYS A 53 2.01 -13.32 -8.77
N GLU A 54 0.88 -13.35 -9.50
CA GLU A 54 0.87 -13.68 -10.93
C GLU A 54 1.37 -12.49 -11.77
N ASP A 55 0.75 -11.33 -11.58
CA ASP A 55 1.04 -10.10 -12.32
C ASP A 55 0.69 -8.85 -11.46
N PRO A 56 1.68 -8.23 -10.82
CA PRO A 56 1.46 -7.02 -10.01
C PRO A 56 0.97 -5.82 -10.85
N GLY A 57 1.16 -5.83 -12.17
CA GLY A 57 0.63 -4.81 -13.08
C GLY A 57 -0.89 -4.86 -13.19
N LYS A 58 -1.48 -6.07 -13.18
CA LYS A 58 -2.94 -6.28 -13.26
C LYS A 58 -3.69 -5.85 -12.00
N VAL A 59 -3.04 -5.80 -10.84
CA VAL A 59 -3.66 -5.32 -9.60
C VAL A 59 -4.18 -3.90 -9.78
N TRP A 60 -3.35 -3.01 -10.34
CA TRP A 60 -3.74 -1.62 -10.55
C TRP A 60 -4.81 -1.45 -11.63
N GLU A 61 -4.83 -2.33 -12.63
CA GLU A 61 -5.89 -2.36 -13.64
C GLU A 61 -7.22 -2.74 -13.01
N LYS A 62 -7.26 -3.81 -12.21
CA LYS A 62 -8.47 -4.22 -11.47
C LYS A 62 -8.96 -3.14 -10.51
N VAL A 63 -8.05 -2.48 -9.78
CA VAL A 63 -8.43 -1.39 -8.86
C VAL A 63 -8.99 -0.19 -9.63
N ARG A 64 -8.44 0.13 -10.81
CA ARG A 64 -8.97 1.18 -11.68
C ARG A 64 -10.35 0.79 -12.21
N GLU A 65 -10.50 -0.43 -12.74
CA GLU A 65 -11.78 -0.96 -13.22
C GLU A 65 -12.85 -0.91 -12.12
N ALA A 66 -12.51 -1.33 -10.90
CA ALA A 66 -13.41 -1.21 -9.74
C ALA A 66 -13.80 0.23 -9.42
N SER A 67 -12.89 1.18 -9.63
CA SER A 67 -13.17 2.61 -9.40
C SER A 67 -14.16 3.17 -10.43
N ASP A 68 -14.06 2.70 -11.68
CA ASP A 68 -14.91 3.12 -12.80
C ASP A 68 -16.29 2.43 -12.80
N ARG A 69 -16.45 1.34 -12.03
CA ARG A 69 -17.72 0.62 -11.86
C ARG A 69 -18.79 1.47 -11.15
N ILE A 70 -19.98 1.51 -11.73
CA ILE A 70 -21.15 2.24 -11.19
C ILE A 70 -21.94 1.44 -10.16
N ASP A 71 -21.78 0.11 -10.14
CA ASP A 71 -22.49 -0.80 -9.26
C ASP A 71 -21.82 -0.97 -7.88
N LEU A 72 -20.64 -0.38 -7.69
CA LEU A 72 -19.91 -0.38 -6.42
C LEU A 72 -20.14 0.93 -5.67
N THR A 73 -20.40 0.80 -4.37
CA THR A 73 -20.48 1.95 -3.46
C THR A 73 -19.10 2.58 -3.24
N GLU A 74 -19.04 3.85 -2.86
CA GLU A 74 -17.77 4.52 -2.56
C GLU A 74 -16.99 3.85 -1.43
N ALA A 75 -17.69 3.31 -0.42
CA ALA A 75 -17.09 2.53 0.66
C ALA A 75 -16.42 1.24 0.14
N GLN A 76 -17.06 0.52 -0.79
CA GLN A 76 -16.45 -0.65 -1.43
C GLN A 76 -15.23 -0.25 -2.26
N LYS A 77 -15.32 0.82 -3.06
CA LYS A 77 -14.19 1.32 -3.85
C LYS A 77 -13.02 1.75 -2.96
N GLU A 78 -13.30 2.35 -1.82
CA GLU A 78 -12.29 2.69 -0.82
C GLU A 78 -11.62 1.45 -0.25
N GLN A 79 -12.40 0.46 0.16
CA GLN A 79 -11.84 -0.78 0.68
C GLN A 79 -11.00 -1.55 -0.35
N ILE A 80 -11.39 -1.54 -1.63
CA ILE A 80 -10.59 -2.12 -2.72
C ILE A 80 -9.25 -1.36 -2.86
N ARG A 81 -9.27 -0.03 -2.79
CA ARG A 81 -8.06 0.80 -2.82
C ARG A 81 -7.15 0.52 -1.62
N ASP A 82 -7.72 0.34 -0.43
CA ASP A 82 -6.95 0.05 0.78
C ASP A 82 -6.35 -1.36 0.74
N ASN A 83 -7.11 -2.38 0.33
CA ASN A 83 -6.59 -3.74 0.12
C ASN A 83 -5.41 -3.73 -0.87
N ALA A 84 -5.54 -3.01 -1.99
CA ALA A 84 -4.46 -2.89 -2.97
C ALA A 84 -3.24 -2.14 -2.42
N ARG A 85 -3.45 -1.09 -1.62
CA ARG A 85 -2.36 -0.38 -0.92
C ARG A 85 -1.61 -1.33 0.01
N GLU A 86 -2.31 -2.12 0.82
CA GLU A 86 -1.67 -3.07 1.74
C GLU A 86 -0.82 -4.10 0.99
N VAL A 87 -1.31 -4.62 -0.13
CA VAL A 87 -0.54 -5.57 -0.96
C VAL A 87 0.72 -4.91 -1.53
N PHE A 88 0.61 -3.68 -2.02
CA PHE A 88 1.78 -2.93 -2.52
C PHE A 88 2.78 -2.60 -1.41
N GLU A 89 2.30 -2.24 -0.22
CA GLU A 89 3.15 -1.97 0.95
C GLU A 89 3.87 -3.24 1.40
N ALA A 90 3.19 -4.39 1.43
CA ALA A 90 3.80 -5.68 1.74
C ALA A 90 4.87 -6.08 0.71
N GLU A 91 4.61 -5.88 -0.59
CA GLU A 91 5.59 -6.15 -1.65
C GLU A 91 6.83 -5.23 -1.51
N MET A 92 6.62 -3.96 -1.20
CA MET A 92 7.71 -3.02 -0.94
C MET A 92 8.52 -3.43 0.29
N GLN A 93 7.86 -3.84 1.37
CA GLN A 93 8.54 -4.33 2.57
C GLN A 93 9.39 -5.56 2.25
N ALA A 94 8.86 -6.52 1.49
CA ALA A 94 9.61 -7.71 1.08
C ALA A 94 10.89 -7.37 0.28
N ARG A 95 10.84 -6.37 -0.62
CA ARG A 95 12.03 -5.88 -1.33
C ARG A 95 13.05 -5.26 -0.39
N MET A 96 12.59 -4.44 0.56
CA MET A 96 13.49 -3.83 1.55
C MET A 96 14.13 -4.90 2.43
N ASP A 97 13.36 -5.88 2.88
CA ASP A 97 13.86 -7.00 3.67
C ASP A 97 14.88 -7.82 2.89
N GLU A 98 14.62 -8.14 1.61
CA GLU A 98 15.59 -8.80 0.71
C GLU A 98 16.92 -8.04 0.67
N TYR A 99 16.88 -6.70 0.56
CA TYR A 99 18.08 -5.87 0.53
C TYR A 99 18.81 -5.82 1.88
N PHE A 100 18.09 -5.65 3.00
CA PHE A 100 18.72 -5.52 4.32
C PHE A 100 19.23 -6.85 4.88
N GLN A 101 18.63 -7.98 4.48
CA GLN A 101 19.06 -9.32 4.85
C GLN A 101 20.19 -9.86 3.96
N ALA A 102 20.38 -9.32 2.75
CA ALA A 102 21.46 -9.73 1.86
C ALA A 102 22.86 -9.43 2.44
N PRO A 103 23.84 -10.34 2.26
CA PRO A 103 25.25 -10.07 2.57
C PRO A 103 25.76 -8.81 1.85
N PRO A 104 26.74 -8.08 2.42
CA PRO A 104 27.27 -6.85 1.81
C PRO A 104 27.68 -7.01 0.35
N GLU A 105 28.24 -8.16 -0.02
CA GLU A 105 28.71 -8.48 -1.37
C GLU A 105 27.57 -8.69 -2.38
N GLN A 106 26.35 -9.01 -1.89
CA GLN A 106 25.18 -9.31 -2.73
C GLN A 106 24.20 -8.14 -2.82
N LYS A 107 24.35 -7.11 -1.96
CA LYS A 107 23.44 -5.96 -1.93
C LYS A 107 23.32 -5.25 -3.28
N GLU A 108 24.43 -5.12 -4.01
CA GLU A 108 24.41 -4.50 -5.34
C GLU A 108 23.58 -5.32 -6.34
N GLN A 109 23.70 -6.66 -6.32
CA GLN A 109 22.94 -7.53 -7.21
C GLN A 109 21.44 -7.48 -6.90
N VAL A 110 21.07 -7.41 -5.62
CA VAL A 110 19.67 -7.23 -5.20
C VAL A 110 19.13 -5.89 -5.69
N LEU A 111 19.89 -4.80 -5.54
CA LEU A 111 19.50 -3.50 -6.04
C LEU A 111 19.36 -3.49 -7.57
N ASP A 112 20.26 -4.14 -8.30
CA ASP A 112 20.19 -4.24 -9.76
C ASP A 112 18.91 -4.92 -10.22
N LYS A 113 18.57 -6.06 -9.61
CA LYS A 113 17.30 -6.77 -9.84
C LYS A 113 16.10 -5.88 -9.59
N HIS A 114 16.07 -5.14 -8.47
CA HIS A 114 14.97 -4.23 -8.16
C HIS A 114 14.89 -3.07 -9.16
N ILE A 115 16.03 -2.51 -9.57
CA ILE A 115 16.09 -1.42 -10.56
C ILE A 115 15.54 -1.89 -11.91
N ASP A 116 15.94 -3.07 -12.39
CA ASP A 116 15.45 -3.62 -13.66
C ASP A 116 13.93 -3.83 -13.61
N GLU A 117 13.41 -4.32 -12.47
CA GLU A 117 11.98 -4.46 -12.26
C GLU A 117 11.26 -3.09 -12.28
N PHE A 118 11.80 -2.09 -11.60
CA PHE A 118 11.25 -0.72 -11.61
C PHE A 118 11.30 -0.09 -12.98
N GLU A 119 12.36 -0.33 -13.76
CA GLU A 119 12.48 0.19 -15.12
C GLU A 119 11.44 -0.43 -16.04
N ARG A 120 11.27 -1.76 -16.00
CA ARG A 120 10.23 -2.46 -16.76
C ARG A 120 8.84 -1.90 -16.44
N ARG A 121 8.49 -1.80 -15.16
CA ARG A 121 7.21 -1.22 -14.72
C ARG A 121 7.05 0.24 -15.17
N ARG A 122 8.12 1.03 -15.13
CA ARG A 122 8.10 2.43 -15.60
C ARG A 122 7.78 2.49 -17.09
N GLN A 123 8.43 1.67 -17.91
CA GLN A 123 8.20 1.63 -19.36
C GLN A 123 6.76 1.23 -19.68
N GLU A 124 6.22 0.23 -18.98
CA GLU A 124 4.81 -0.17 -19.11
C GLU A 124 3.85 0.98 -18.75
N TRP A 125 4.11 1.69 -17.64
CA TRP A 125 3.32 2.86 -17.25
C TRP A 125 3.45 4.02 -18.23
N GLU A 126 4.63 4.27 -18.78
CA GLU A 126 4.84 5.32 -19.77
C GLU A 126 4.08 5.02 -21.06
N LYS A 127 4.15 3.77 -21.54
CA LYS A 127 3.40 3.31 -22.70
C LYS A 127 1.89 3.49 -22.50
N ARG A 128 1.35 3.05 -21.36
CA ARG A 128 -0.07 3.24 -21.03
C ARG A 128 -0.45 4.71 -20.97
N ARG A 129 0.41 5.56 -20.37
CA ARG A 129 0.16 7.01 -20.31
C ARG A 129 0.10 7.60 -21.71
N GLN A 130 1.01 7.22 -22.61
CA GLN A 130 1.01 7.67 -24.00
C GLN A 130 -0.24 7.20 -24.74
N GLU A 131 -0.68 5.97 -24.52
CA GLU A 131 -1.94 5.44 -25.10
C GLU A 131 -3.16 6.21 -24.57
N GLU A 132 -3.25 6.46 -23.27
CA GLU A 132 -4.31 7.27 -22.65
C GLU A 132 -4.29 8.72 -23.19
N GLU A 133 -3.11 9.30 -23.39
CA GLU A 133 -2.96 10.65 -23.92
C GLU A 133 -3.35 10.74 -25.39
N ALA A 134 -2.96 9.75 -26.21
CA ALA A 134 -3.40 9.65 -27.59
C ALA A 134 -4.92 9.48 -27.69
N GLN A 135 -5.53 8.67 -26.82
CA GLN A 135 -6.98 8.53 -26.75
C GLN A 135 -7.68 9.83 -26.33
N ALA A 136 -7.13 10.55 -25.35
CA ALA A 136 -7.68 11.83 -24.91
C ALA A 136 -7.52 12.92 -25.97
N ALA A 137 -6.45 12.90 -26.77
CA ALA A 137 -6.27 13.80 -27.90
C ALA A 137 -7.26 13.51 -29.05
N ALA A 138 -7.63 12.25 -29.25
CA ALA A 138 -8.61 11.84 -30.26
C ALA A 138 -10.07 12.10 -29.82
N ASP A 139 -10.35 12.09 -28.52
CA ASP A 139 -11.71 12.24 -27.96
C ASP A 139 -11.76 13.35 -26.90
N PRO A 140 -12.36 14.53 -27.21
CA PRO A 140 -12.43 15.65 -26.28
C PRO A 140 -13.26 15.32 -25.02
N ALA A 141 -14.19 14.35 -25.08
CA ALA A 141 -14.94 13.92 -23.91
C ALA A 141 -14.02 13.24 -22.88
N LYS A 142 -13.11 12.37 -23.34
CA LYS A 142 -12.08 11.75 -22.49
C LYS A 142 -11.10 12.76 -21.91
N ALA A 143 -10.74 13.80 -22.68
CA ALA A 143 -9.89 14.88 -22.18
C ALA A 143 -10.56 15.64 -21.02
N GLN A 144 -11.85 16.01 -21.16
CA GLN A 144 -12.62 16.66 -20.11
C GLN A 144 -12.81 15.77 -18.88
N GLU A 145 -13.09 14.48 -19.06
CA GLU A 145 -13.20 13.52 -17.96
C GLU A 145 -11.89 13.41 -17.17
N ARG A 146 -10.75 13.34 -17.87
CA ARG A 146 -9.42 13.33 -17.25
C ARG A 146 -9.15 14.60 -16.45
N GLU A 147 -9.57 15.75 -16.94
CA GLU A 147 -9.45 17.03 -16.23
C GLU A 147 -10.32 17.08 -14.98
N LYS A 148 -11.59 16.68 -15.07
CA LYS A 148 -12.51 16.59 -13.92
C LYS A 148 -11.95 15.67 -12.83
N ARG A 149 -11.44 14.50 -13.20
CA ARG A 149 -10.80 13.57 -12.26
C ARG A 149 -9.57 14.18 -11.58
N ARG A 150 -8.75 14.95 -12.32
CA ARG A 150 -7.61 15.69 -11.75
C ARG A 150 -8.08 16.78 -10.79
N GLU A 151 -9.14 17.50 -11.10
CA GLU A 151 -9.71 18.53 -10.26
C GLU A 151 -10.28 17.96 -8.95
N GLN A 152 -11.10 16.91 -9.04
CA GLN A 152 -11.63 16.20 -7.87
C GLN A 152 -10.50 15.70 -6.95
N TRP A 153 -9.42 15.17 -7.52
CA TRP A 153 -8.26 14.75 -6.74
C TRP A 153 -7.56 15.95 -6.05
N ARG A 154 -7.38 17.08 -6.74
CA ARG A 154 -6.81 18.31 -6.14
C ARG A 154 -7.70 18.83 -5.02
N GLU A 155 -9.01 18.84 -5.22
CA GLU A 155 -10.00 19.27 -4.23
C GLU A 155 -9.95 18.39 -2.99
N ARG A 156 -9.96 17.05 -3.15
CA ARG A 156 -9.80 16.10 -2.04
C ARG A 156 -8.52 16.35 -1.24
N MET A 157 -7.40 16.61 -1.92
CA MET A 157 -6.13 16.91 -1.27
C MET A 157 -6.14 18.27 -0.53
N ARG A 158 -6.80 19.28 -1.11
CA ARG A 158 -6.97 20.61 -0.47
C ARG A 158 -7.84 20.54 0.77
N ASN A 159 -8.92 19.75 0.71
CA ASN A 159 -9.92 19.63 1.79
C ASN A 159 -9.52 18.63 2.89
N MET A 160 -8.38 17.95 2.75
CA MET A 160 -7.85 17.04 3.78
C MET A 160 -7.52 17.81 5.06
N SER A 161 -8.19 17.47 6.16
CA SER A 161 -8.05 18.17 7.45
C SER A 161 -6.65 18.01 8.05
N GLN A 162 -6.25 18.95 8.92
CA GLN A 162 -4.98 18.84 9.66
C GLN A 162 -4.93 17.59 10.55
N ALA A 163 -6.07 17.20 11.14
CA ALA A 163 -6.18 15.99 11.94
C ALA A 163 -5.90 14.73 11.12
N GLU A 164 -6.50 14.61 9.93
CA GLU A 164 -6.26 13.48 9.02
C GLU A 164 -4.81 13.43 8.52
N ARG A 165 -4.22 14.60 8.21
CA ARG A 165 -2.80 14.69 7.83
C ARG A 165 -1.88 14.23 8.97
N LYS A 166 -2.20 14.64 10.21
CA LYS A 166 -1.47 14.25 11.41
C LYS A 166 -1.60 12.76 11.67
N GLU A 167 -2.81 12.21 11.63
CA GLU A 167 -3.07 10.77 11.79
C GLU A 167 -2.30 9.93 10.76
N ARG A 168 -2.29 10.33 9.48
CA ARG A 168 -1.47 9.69 8.44
C ARG A 168 0.05 9.82 8.66
N SER A 169 0.49 10.85 9.39
CA SER A 169 1.90 11.03 9.74
C SER A 169 2.29 10.19 10.95
N GLU A 170 1.44 10.14 11.97
CA GLU A 170 1.68 9.45 13.25
C GLU A 170 1.48 7.94 13.16
N SER A 171 0.60 7.47 12.27
CA SER A 171 0.40 6.04 12.00
C SER A 171 1.61 5.34 11.37
N ARG A 172 2.63 6.09 10.93
CA ARG A 172 3.83 5.52 10.31
C ARG A 172 4.93 5.33 11.34
N ASP A 173 5.44 4.10 11.44
CA ASP A 173 6.60 3.77 12.26
C ASP A 173 7.85 4.56 11.78
N PRO A 174 8.50 5.36 12.64
CA PRO A 174 9.70 6.12 12.27
C PRO A 174 10.85 5.22 11.80
N ASN A 175 10.97 4.00 12.33
CA ASN A 175 12.01 3.06 11.94
C ASN A 175 11.79 2.54 10.51
N GLN A 176 10.55 2.15 10.17
CA GLN A 176 10.20 1.76 8.80
C GLN A 176 10.46 2.90 7.82
N ARG A 177 10.15 4.14 8.22
CA ARG A 177 10.43 5.33 7.40
C ARG A 177 11.94 5.49 7.15
N ALA A 178 12.77 5.32 8.18
CA ALA A 178 14.22 5.42 8.06
C ALA A 178 14.79 4.33 7.14
N GLN A 179 14.36 3.07 7.31
CA GLN A 179 14.73 1.95 6.44
C GLN A 179 14.35 2.22 5.00
N ARG A 180 13.12 2.70 4.77
CA ARG A 180 12.65 3.07 3.43
C ARG A 180 13.52 4.16 2.81
N MET A 181 13.88 5.19 3.57
CA MET A 181 14.77 6.25 3.09
C MET A 181 16.16 5.70 2.74
N ALA A 182 16.74 4.84 3.58
CA ALA A 182 18.03 4.23 3.33
C ALA A 182 18.01 3.35 2.06
N TYR A 183 16.97 2.52 1.89
CA TYR A 183 16.78 1.69 0.70
C TYR A 183 16.68 2.54 -0.58
N PHE A 184 15.79 3.54 -0.62
CA PHE A 184 15.66 4.40 -1.81
C PHE A 184 16.90 5.25 -2.08
N THR A 185 17.68 5.59 -1.06
CA THR A 185 18.96 6.29 -1.23
C THR A 185 19.99 5.38 -1.88
N ALA A 186 20.12 4.14 -1.41
CA ALA A 186 21.01 3.14 -2.00
C ALA A 186 20.60 2.81 -3.44
N MET A 187 19.30 2.61 -3.69
CA MET A 187 18.77 2.35 -5.03
C MET A 187 19.07 3.52 -5.99
N ARG A 188 18.88 4.78 -5.56
CA ARG A 188 19.24 5.95 -6.39
C ARG A 188 20.74 5.98 -6.71
N ALA A 189 21.60 5.79 -5.71
CA ALA A 189 23.04 5.78 -5.94
C ALA A 189 23.45 4.67 -6.92
N ARG A 190 22.82 3.49 -6.82
CA ARG A 190 23.06 2.39 -7.77
C ARG A 190 22.55 2.71 -9.18
N MET A 191 21.38 3.33 -9.31
CA MET A 191 20.89 3.82 -10.61
C MET A 191 21.86 4.82 -11.25
N GLU A 192 22.37 5.78 -10.47
CA GLU A 192 23.35 6.76 -10.93
C GLU A 192 24.66 6.08 -11.37
N ALA A 193 25.15 5.08 -10.62
CA ALA A 193 26.33 4.30 -11.00
C ALA A 193 26.11 3.50 -12.31
N ARG A 194 24.87 3.11 -12.60
CA ARG A 194 24.48 2.48 -13.88
C ARG A 194 24.24 3.48 -15.02
N GLY A 195 24.44 4.78 -14.78
CA GLY A 195 24.15 5.83 -15.76
C GLY A 195 22.65 6.03 -16.02
N MET A 196 21.78 5.50 -15.17
CA MET A 196 20.34 5.71 -15.26
C MET A 196 19.96 6.99 -14.54
N GLN A 197 19.23 7.87 -15.20
CA GLN A 197 18.69 9.05 -14.54
C GLN A 197 17.51 8.63 -13.64
N PRO A 198 17.57 8.90 -12.32
CA PRO A 198 16.41 8.71 -11.48
C PRO A 198 15.28 9.57 -12.03
N PRO A 199 14.03 9.11 -11.96
CA PRO A 199 12.91 9.87 -12.49
C PRO A 199 12.92 11.21 -11.76
N GLU A 200 12.95 12.29 -12.54
CA GLU A 200 12.93 13.64 -12.00
C GLU A 200 11.73 13.72 -11.06
N ARG A 201 11.96 14.09 -9.79
CA ARG A 201 10.89 14.19 -8.80
C ARG A 201 9.79 15.03 -9.45
N GLY A 202 8.64 14.40 -9.70
CA GLY A 202 7.58 14.94 -10.55
C GLY A 202 7.12 16.35 -10.11
N PRO A 203 6.19 16.97 -10.85
CA PRO A 203 5.85 18.41 -10.78
C PRO A 203 5.41 18.95 -9.39
N TRP A 204 5.32 18.10 -8.39
CA TRP A 204 5.02 18.39 -6.98
C TRP A 204 6.17 19.05 -6.19
N ARG A 205 7.33 19.32 -6.81
CA ARG A 205 8.46 20.02 -6.15
C ARG A 205 8.73 21.43 -6.67
N ARG A 206 7.72 22.11 -7.24
CA ARG A 206 7.76 23.57 -7.41
C ARG A 206 7.25 24.21 -6.11
N GLY A 207 8.20 24.78 -5.36
CA GLY A 207 8.09 25.89 -4.40
C GLY A 207 6.88 25.89 -3.46
#